data_AF-A0A8T5BX70-F1
#
_entry.id   AF-A0A8T5BX70-F1
#
_cell.length_a   1.000
_cell.length_b   1.000
_cell.length_c   1.000
_cell.angle_alpha   90.00
_cell.angle_beta   90.00
_cell.angle_gamma   90.00
#
_symmetry.space_group_name_H-M   'P 1'
#
loop_
_entity.id
_entity.type
_entity.pdbx_description
1 polymer ?
#
loop_
_entity_poly.entity_id
_entity_poly.type
_entity_poly.pdbx_seq_one_letter_code
_entity_poly.pdbx_strand_id
1 'polypeptide(L)'
;MPEGKSEKKYVPEISEKELQELRETIKVNSIKLMNEYLERIRKTWPNRPENMKYFDEIANFFGVREKEIREAKNEGKKVIGYTCMFAPIEFILAADAIPVRVSSGFYDPAKVGSRIVPVEVCPIIRSTVGVKMIGLSPFLEYSDAIITSLTC
;
A
#
# COMPACT_ATOMS: atom_id res chain seq x y z
N MET A 1 -19.59 -20.76 -16.10
CA MET A 1 -18.76 -19.99 -17.06
C MET A 1 -17.34 -20.51 -16.94
N PRO A 2 -16.69 -20.92 -18.03
CA PRO A 2 -15.36 -21.54 -17.95
C PRO A 2 -14.34 -20.49 -17.50
N GLU A 3 -13.44 -20.91 -16.62
CA GLU A 3 -12.34 -20.14 -16.04
C GLU A 3 -11.34 -19.77 -17.13
N GLY A 4 -11.52 -18.60 -17.74
CA GLY A 4 -10.52 -17.99 -18.60
C GLY A 4 -9.39 -17.45 -17.73
N LYS A 5 -8.20 -18.06 -17.79
CA LYS A 5 -6.96 -17.43 -17.30
C LYS A 5 -6.88 -16.04 -17.95
N SER A 6 -7.04 -14.98 -17.15
CA SER A 6 -6.95 -13.62 -17.64
C SER A 6 -5.52 -13.40 -18.17
N GLU A 7 -5.39 -13.30 -19.49
CA GLU A 7 -4.14 -12.97 -20.15
C GLU A 7 -3.63 -11.64 -19.58
N LYS A 8 -2.44 -11.65 -18.95
CA LYS A 8 -1.84 -10.46 -18.32
C LYS A 8 -1.27 -9.53 -19.40
N LYS A 9 -2.13 -8.98 -20.26
CA LYS A 9 -1.80 -8.16 -21.44
C LYS A 9 -0.90 -6.93 -21.15
N TYR A 10 -0.75 -6.54 -19.89
CA TYR A 10 -0.06 -5.32 -19.47
C TYR A 10 1.01 -5.53 -18.39
N VAL A 11 1.30 -6.78 -18.00
CA VAL A 11 2.36 -7.07 -17.03
C VAL A 11 3.53 -7.69 -17.80
N PRO A 12 4.74 -7.12 -17.75
CA PRO A 12 5.91 -7.72 -18.38
C PRO A 12 6.07 -9.17 -17.92
N GLU A 13 6.67 -10.01 -18.76
CA GLU A 13 6.99 -11.41 -18.42
C GLU A 13 8.05 -11.44 -17.32
N ILE A 14 7.62 -11.24 -16.08
CA ILE A 14 8.43 -11.34 -14.86
C ILE A 14 8.06 -12.67 -14.22
N SER A 15 9.07 -13.48 -13.89
CA SER A 15 8.84 -14.75 -13.21
C SER A 15 8.25 -14.53 -11.81
N GLU A 16 7.40 -15.45 -11.36
CA GLU A 16 6.85 -15.38 -9.99
C GLU A 16 7.96 -15.41 -8.92
N LYS A 17 9.05 -16.13 -9.21
CA LYS A 17 10.24 -16.16 -8.36
C LYS A 17 10.89 -14.79 -8.23
N GLU A 18 11.07 -14.07 -9.33
CA GLU A 18 11.63 -12.71 -9.31
C GLU A 18 10.72 -11.75 -8.54
N LEU A 19 9.40 -11.82 -8.74
CA LEU A 19 8.44 -10.98 -7.99
C LEU A 19 8.53 -11.24 -6.49
N GLN A 20 8.65 -12.51 -6.08
CA GLN A 20 8.78 -12.88 -4.67
C GLN A 20 10.12 -12.42 -4.07
N GLU A 21 11.23 -12.54 -4.80
CA GLU A 21 12.54 -12.03 -4.37
C GLU A 21 12.53 -10.49 -4.22
N LEU A 22 11.92 -9.78 -5.18
CA LEU A 22 11.74 -8.34 -5.12
C LEU A 22 10.87 -7.94 -3.91
N ARG A 23 9.76 -8.66 -3.68
CA ARG A 23 8.88 -8.43 -2.53
C ARG A 23 9.62 -8.53 -1.21
N GLU A 24 10.34 -9.64 -0.98
CA GLU A 24 11.05 -9.86 0.29
C GLU A 24 12.16 -8.82 0.48
N THR A 25 12.95 -8.56 -0.55
CA THR A 25 14.04 -7.58 -0.50
C THR A 25 13.52 -6.18 -0.17
N ILE A 26 12.50 -5.72 -0.90
CA ILE A 26 11.91 -4.38 -0.70
C ILE A 26 11.22 -4.30 0.66
N LYS A 27 10.55 -5.36 1.11
CA LYS A 27 9.88 -5.41 2.42
C LYS A 27 10.89 -5.25 3.56
N VAL A 28 11.99 -6.01 3.54
CA VAL A 28 13.05 -5.93 4.56
C VAL A 28 13.66 -4.53 4.58
N ASN A 29 14.00 -3.97 3.41
CA ASN A 29 14.55 -2.63 3.30
C ASN A 29 13.57 -1.56 3.80
N SER A 30 12.28 -1.67 3.47
CA SER A 30 11.25 -0.73 3.90
C SER A 30 11.07 -0.75 5.42
N ILE A 31 11.05 -1.93 6.04
CA ILE A 31 10.96 -2.08 7.50
C ILE A 31 12.19 -1.46 8.19
N LYS A 32 13.38 -1.77 7.69
CA LYS A 32 14.63 -1.21 8.21
C LYS A 32 14.60 0.32 8.16
N LEU A 33 14.26 0.88 7.01
CA LEU A 33 14.21 2.32 6.80
C LEU A 33 13.17 3.01 7.70
N MET A 34 11.97 2.42 7.84
CA MET A 34 10.94 2.95 8.76
C MET A 34 11.45 2.99 10.21
N ASN A 35 12.09 1.92 10.68
CA ASN A 35 12.64 1.88 12.04
C ASN A 35 13.75 2.92 12.23
N GLU A 36 14.67 3.06 11.28
CA GLU A 36 15.72 4.07 11.32
C GLU A 36 15.14 5.50 11.37
N TYR A 37 14.08 5.77 10.59
CA TYR A 37 13.39 7.07 10.61
C TYR A 37 12.68 7.33 11.94
N LEU A 38 11.97 6.36 12.50
CA LEU A 38 11.31 6.51 13.80
C LEU A 38 12.32 6.79 14.91
N GLU A 39 13.44 6.07 14.93
CA GLU A 39 14.53 6.31 15.88
C GLU A 39 15.16 7.70 15.70
N ARG A 40 15.33 8.15 14.46
CA ARG A 40 15.80 9.50 14.17
C ARG A 40 14.82 10.56 14.69
N ILE A 41 13.52 10.38 14.45
CA ILE A 41 12.47 11.30 14.92
C ILE A 41 12.50 11.41 16.45
N ARG A 42 12.61 10.27 17.16
CA ARG A 42 12.72 10.22 18.62
C ARG A 42 13.96 10.95 19.14
N LYS A 43 15.10 10.83 18.46
CA LYS A 43 16.33 11.53 18.83
C LYS A 43 16.26 13.04 18.58
N THR A 44 15.69 13.46 17.45
CA THR A 44 15.62 14.88 17.07
C THR A 44 14.60 15.66 17.90
N TRP A 45 13.55 14.99 18.40
CA TRP A 45 12.52 15.63 19.21
C TRP A 45 12.32 14.88 20.55
N PRO A 46 13.14 15.18 21.57
CA PRO A 46 13.12 14.45 22.84
C PRO A 46 11.85 14.70 23.67
N ASN A 47 11.24 15.87 23.55
CA ASN A 47 10.02 16.25 24.28
C ASN A 47 8.74 15.92 23.49
N ARG A 48 8.71 14.77 22.79
CA ARG A 48 7.52 14.33 22.06
C ARG A 48 6.38 14.00 23.04
N PRO A 49 5.15 14.49 22.78
CA PRO A 49 3.98 14.10 23.55
C PRO A 49 3.80 12.57 23.61
N GLU A 50 3.39 12.04 24.76
CA GLU A 50 3.24 10.59 24.99
C GLU A 50 2.22 9.95 24.02
N ASN A 51 1.15 10.69 23.68
CA ASN A 51 0.14 10.27 22.71
C ASN A 51 0.70 10.06 21.28
N MET A 52 1.95 10.47 21.00
CA MET A 52 2.62 10.15 19.73
C MET A 52 2.93 8.66 19.56
N LYS A 53 2.95 7.89 20.65
CA LYS A 53 3.25 6.44 20.61
C LYS A 53 2.29 5.67 19.71
N TYR A 54 1.00 6.01 19.74
CA TYR A 54 -0.01 5.41 18.86
C TYR A 54 0.35 5.59 17.37
N PHE A 55 0.77 6.79 16.98
CA PHE A 55 1.15 7.10 15.61
C PHE A 55 2.43 6.37 15.18
N ASP A 56 3.39 6.18 16.09
CA ASP A 56 4.59 5.37 15.83
C ASP A 56 4.24 3.89 15.56
N GLU A 57 3.26 3.34 16.29
CA GLU A 57 2.83 1.94 16.15
C GLU A 57 2.11 1.68 14.82
N ILE A 58 1.23 2.60 14.39
CA ILE A 58 0.53 2.48 13.10
C ILE A 58 1.38 2.91 11.90
N ALA A 59 2.47 3.67 12.14
CA ALA A 59 3.43 4.03 11.08
C ALA A 59 4.15 2.80 10.52
N ASN A 60 4.23 1.70 11.29
CA ASN A 60 4.64 0.41 10.75
C ASN A 60 3.56 -0.12 9.80
N PHE A 61 3.82 0.04 8.51
CA PHE A 61 2.93 -0.36 7.41
C PHE A 61 2.55 -1.85 7.42
N PHE A 62 3.35 -2.70 8.09
CA PHE A 62 3.13 -4.14 8.23
C PHE A 62 2.77 -4.55 9.67
N GLY A 63 2.43 -3.57 10.51
CA GLY A 63 2.25 -3.72 11.95
C GLY A 63 0.78 -3.83 12.37
N VAL A 64 0.41 -3.03 13.36
CA VAL A 64 -0.90 -3.12 14.03
C VAL A 64 -2.07 -2.90 13.06
N ARG A 65 -1.98 -1.85 12.23
CA ARG A 65 -3.08 -1.48 11.33
C ARG A 65 -3.38 -2.54 10.27
N GLU A 66 -2.37 -3.27 9.82
CA GLU A 66 -2.55 -4.40 8.90
C GLU A 66 -3.39 -5.51 9.56
N LYS A 67 -3.08 -5.85 10.82
CA LYS A 67 -3.80 -6.87 11.57
C LYS A 67 -5.26 -6.48 11.80
N GLU A 68 -5.52 -5.25 12.22
CA GLU A 68 -6.89 -4.72 12.41
C GLU A 68 -7.74 -4.87 11.15
N ILE A 69 -7.19 -4.50 9.98
CA ILE A 69 -7.92 -4.59 8.70
C ILE A 69 -8.14 -6.05 8.32
N ARG A 70 -7.14 -6.91 8.52
CA ARG A 70 -7.25 -8.34 8.24
C ARG A 70 -8.32 -9.02 9.12
N GLU A 71 -8.34 -8.70 10.41
CA GLU A 71 -9.34 -9.22 11.36
C GLU A 71 -10.75 -8.73 10.98
N ALA A 72 -10.92 -7.43 10.72
CA ALA A 72 -12.20 -6.90 10.28
C ALA A 72 -12.69 -7.53 8.96
N LYS A 73 -11.78 -7.82 8.01
CA LYS A 73 -12.13 -8.57 6.80
C LYS A 73 -12.58 -9.99 7.11
N ASN A 74 -11.94 -10.68 8.05
CA ASN A 74 -12.36 -12.02 8.48
C ASN A 74 -13.75 -12.00 9.14
N GLU A 75 -14.12 -10.89 9.78
CA GLU A 75 -15.48 -10.63 10.30
C GLU A 75 -16.49 -10.21 9.22
N GLY A 76 -16.08 -10.12 7.96
CA GLY A 76 -16.94 -9.83 6.82
C GLY A 76 -16.99 -8.35 6.40
N LYS A 77 -16.24 -7.45 7.06
CA LYS A 77 -16.14 -6.05 6.63
C LYS A 77 -15.52 -5.96 5.24
N LYS A 78 -16.04 -5.04 4.43
CA LYS A 78 -15.44 -4.67 3.15
C LYS A 78 -14.39 -3.60 3.35
N VAL A 79 -13.33 -3.65 2.55
CA VAL A 79 -12.26 -2.66 2.54
C VAL A 79 -12.26 -1.99 1.17
N ILE A 80 -12.43 -0.68 1.16
CA ILE A 80 -12.46 0.11 -0.08
C ILE A 80 -11.23 1.00 -0.12
N GLY A 81 -10.35 0.69 -1.06
CA GLY A 81 -9.16 1.48 -1.35
C GLY A 81 -9.53 2.79 -2.05
N TYR A 82 -8.82 3.87 -1.76
CA TYR A 82 -8.97 5.13 -2.51
C TYR A 82 -7.62 5.82 -2.74
N THR A 83 -7.48 6.49 -3.88
CA THR A 83 -6.20 7.08 -4.31
C THR A 83 -6.07 8.57 -3.98
N CYS A 84 -7.20 9.30 -3.89
CA CYS A 84 -7.23 10.75 -3.77
C CYS A 84 -8.32 11.24 -2.80
N MET A 85 -8.19 12.48 -2.31
CA MET A 85 -9.17 13.10 -1.40
C MET A 85 -10.55 13.34 -2.02
N PHE A 86 -10.65 13.36 -3.36
CA PHE A 86 -11.95 13.48 -4.04
C PHE A 86 -12.79 12.20 -3.99
N ALA A 87 -12.25 11.08 -3.49
CA ALA A 87 -13.05 9.89 -3.25
C ALA A 87 -14.00 10.15 -2.06
N PRO A 88 -15.31 9.89 -2.21
CA PRO A 88 -16.30 10.18 -1.18
C PRO A 88 -16.25 9.10 -0.08
N ILE A 89 -15.33 9.28 0.87
CA ILE A 89 -15.12 8.33 1.97
C ILE A 89 -16.33 8.20 2.89
N GLU A 90 -17.19 9.21 2.90
CA GLU A 90 -18.44 9.26 3.65
C GLU A 90 -19.39 8.15 3.19
N PHE A 91 -19.47 7.86 1.88
CA PHE A 91 -20.27 6.75 1.38
C PHE A 91 -19.68 5.38 1.73
N ILE A 92 -18.35 5.27 1.77
CA ILE A 92 -17.67 4.05 2.20
C ILE A 92 -18.01 3.74 3.67
N LEU A 93 -17.94 4.77 4.52
CA LEU A 93 -18.28 4.65 5.95
C LEU A 93 -19.77 4.38 6.15
N ALA A 94 -20.65 5.03 5.40
CA ALA A 94 -22.10 4.79 5.46
C ALA A 94 -22.49 3.37 5.04
N ALA A 95 -21.70 2.75 4.16
CA ALA A 95 -21.84 1.34 3.78
C ALA A 95 -21.19 0.36 4.78
N ASP A 96 -20.78 0.84 5.95
CA ASP A 96 -20.16 0.06 7.01
C ASP A 96 -18.83 -0.62 6.58
N ALA A 97 -18.16 -0.02 5.59
CA ALA A 97 -16.90 -0.48 5.03
C ALA A 97 -15.71 0.36 5.52
N ILE A 98 -14.50 -0.18 5.36
CA ILE A 98 -13.26 0.44 5.82
C ILE A 98 -12.61 1.21 4.66
N PRO A 99 -12.55 2.55 4.70
CA PRO A 99 -11.80 3.32 3.71
C PRO A 99 -10.30 3.23 3.98
N VAL A 100 -9.51 2.92 2.96
CA VAL A 100 -8.04 2.87 3.09
C VAL A 100 -7.38 3.63 1.95
N ARG A 101 -6.46 4.53 2.28
CA ARG A 101 -5.66 5.21 1.25
C ARG A 101 -4.58 4.26 0.73
N VAL A 102 -4.60 4.00 -0.58
CA VAL A 102 -3.75 2.97 -1.21
C VAL A 102 -2.54 3.51 -1.96
N SER A 103 -2.44 4.83 -2.14
CA SER A 103 -1.32 5.47 -2.81
C SER A 103 0.00 5.23 -2.05
N SER A 104 1.02 4.75 -2.76
CA SER A 104 2.33 4.41 -2.19
C SER A 104 3.37 5.51 -2.45
N GLY A 105 4.21 5.76 -1.44
CA GLY A 105 5.36 6.69 -1.52
C GLY A 105 6.73 6.01 -1.47
N PHE A 106 6.78 4.67 -1.52
CA PHE A 106 8.06 3.95 -1.45
C PHE A 106 8.88 4.12 -2.73
N TYR A 107 10.15 4.45 -2.58
CA TYR A 107 11.05 4.73 -3.72
C TYR A 107 11.37 3.48 -4.55
N ASP A 108 11.70 2.36 -3.90
CA ASP A 108 12.09 1.14 -4.62
C ASP A 108 10.97 0.54 -5.47
N PRO A 109 9.71 0.44 -4.99
CA PRO A 109 8.58 0.06 -5.84
C PRO A 109 8.37 0.96 -7.05
N ALA A 110 8.73 2.25 -7.01
CA ALA A 110 8.59 3.12 -8.19
C ALA A 110 9.45 2.64 -9.38
N LYS A 111 10.62 2.04 -9.10
CA LYS A 111 11.47 1.41 -10.13
C LYS A 111 10.80 0.18 -10.75
N VAL A 112 10.13 -0.63 -9.92
CA VAL A 112 9.36 -1.80 -10.39
C VAL A 112 8.18 -1.36 -11.24
N GLY A 113 7.41 -0.36 -10.79
CA GLY A 113 6.28 0.16 -11.56
C GLY A 113 6.67 0.84 -12.86
N SER A 114 7.91 1.33 -12.97
CA SER A 114 8.45 1.88 -14.23
C SER A 114 8.60 0.83 -15.35
N ARG A 115 8.43 -0.46 -15.03
CA ARG A 115 8.36 -1.54 -16.03
C ARG A 115 7.03 -1.56 -16.79
N ILE A 116 5.98 -0.96 -16.23
CA ILE A 116 4.62 -0.89 -16.82
C ILE A 116 4.25 0.55 -17.19
N VAL A 117 4.66 1.50 -16.36
CA VAL A 117 4.29 2.91 -16.47
C VAL A 117 5.51 3.73 -16.92
N PRO A 118 5.38 4.67 -17.87
CA PRO A 118 6.48 5.52 -18.31
C PRO A 118 7.14 6.27 -17.14
N VAL A 119 8.46 6.49 -17.22
CA VAL A 119 9.25 7.10 -16.14
C VAL A 119 8.88 8.55 -15.87
N GLU A 120 8.24 9.21 -16.84
CA GLU A 120 7.73 10.57 -16.79
C GLU A 120 6.47 10.68 -15.91
N VAL A 121 5.79 9.55 -15.64
CA VAL A 121 4.61 9.54 -14.78
C VAL A 121 5.00 9.77 -13.32
N CYS A 122 4.10 10.43 -12.59
CA CYS A 122 4.21 10.72 -11.17
C CYS A 122 4.77 9.51 -10.37
N PRO A 123 5.81 9.72 -9.52
CA PRO A 123 6.44 8.64 -8.77
C PRO A 123 5.48 7.95 -7.80
N ILE A 124 4.41 8.61 -7.33
CA ILE A 124 3.38 7.98 -6.50
C ILE A 124 2.62 6.92 -7.30
N ILE A 125 2.24 7.23 -8.55
CA ILE A 125 1.53 6.26 -9.41
C ILE A 125 2.45 5.09 -9.74
N ARG A 126 3.70 5.36 -10.12
CA ARG A 126 4.70 4.31 -10.36
C ARG A 126 4.93 3.45 -9.13
N SER A 127 5.06 4.06 -7.95
CA SER A 127 5.22 3.32 -6.69
C SER A 127 3.99 2.48 -6.39
N THR A 128 2.79 3.02 -6.56
CA THR A 128 1.51 2.32 -6.32
C THR A 128 1.35 1.11 -7.23
N VAL A 129 1.66 1.25 -8.52
CA VAL A 129 1.70 0.12 -9.47
C VAL A 129 2.77 -0.88 -9.06
N GLY A 130 3.97 -0.41 -8.73
CA GLY A 130 5.07 -1.27 -8.30
C GLY A 130 4.73 -2.10 -7.07
N VAL A 131 4.15 -1.50 -6.02
CA VAL A 131 3.76 -2.26 -4.81
C VAL A 131 2.67 -3.29 -5.09
N LYS A 132 1.76 -3.01 -6.06
CA LYS A 132 0.75 -3.98 -6.48
C LYS A 132 1.38 -5.13 -7.27
N MET A 133 2.34 -4.85 -8.14
CA MET A 133 3.03 -5.88 -8.93
C MET A 133 3.71 -6.94 -8.05
N ILE A 134 4.32 -6.53 -6.94
CA ILE A 134 5.03 -7.41 -6.02
C ILE A 134 4.19 -7.85 -4.80
N GLY A 135 2.91 -7.45 -4.72
CA GLY A 135 2.05 -7.76 -3.58
C GLY A 135 2.60 -7.24 -2.24
N LEU A 136 3.27 -6.09 -2.24
CA LEU A 136 3.91 -5.54 -1.04
C LEU A 136 2.89 -4.92 -0.09
N SER A 137 1.93 -4.16 -0.61
CA SER A 137 1.03 -3.37 0.24
C SER A 137 -0.16 -4.20 0.73
N PRO A 138 -0.28 -4.49 2.04
CA PRO A 138 -1.43 -5.22 2.56
C PRO A 138 -2.73 -4.46 2.28
N PHE A 139 -2.70 -3.13 2.29
CA PHE A 139 -3.87 -2.30 2.05
C PHE A 139 -4.39 -2.41 0.61
N LEU A 140 -3.51 -2.50 -0.38
CA LEU A 140 -3.91 -2.78 -1.76
C LEU A 140 -4.40 -4.21 -1.94
N GLU A 141 -3.77 -5.18 -1.29
CA GLU A 141 -4.19 -6.60 -1.38
C GLU A 141 -5.51 -6.88 -0.66
N TYR A 142 -5.78 -6.15 0.42
CA TYR A 142 -7.02 -6.27 1.18
C TYR A 142 -8.17 -5.47 0.60
N SER A 143 -7.93 -4.54 -0.33
CA SER A 143 -8.99 -3.75 -0.95
C SER A 143 -9.90 -4.63 -1.82
N ASP A 144 -11.20 -4.68 -1.51
CA ASP A 144 -12.22 -5.34 -2.33
C ASP A 144 -12.57 -4.54 -3.58
N ALA A 145 -12.43 -3.21 -3.52
CA ALA A 145 -12.52 -2.30 -4.66
C ALA A 145 -11.60 -1.11 -4.45
N ILE A 146 -11.24 -0.43 -5.54
CA ILE A 146 -10.44 0.81 -5.51
C ILE A 146 -11.20 1.93 -6.21
N ILE A 147 -11.40 3.03 -5.51
CA ILE A 147 -11.92 4.27 -6.07
C ILE A 147 -10.74 5.14 -6.47
N THR A 148 -10.62 5.39 -7.78
CA THR A 148 -9.65 6.34 -8.31
C THR A 148 -10.37 7.53 -8.94
N SER A 149 -10.02 8.73 -8.50
CA SER A 149 -10.51 9.96 -9.13
C SER A 149 -9.62 10.32 -10.31
N LEU A 150 -10.21 10.72 -11.44
CA LEU A 150 -9.49 11.12 -12.64
C LEU A 150 -9.02 12.59 -12.52
N THR A 151 -8.16 12.87 -11.55
CA THR A 151 -7.65 14.22 -11.29
C THR A 151 -6.52 14.63 -12.22
N CYS A 152 -5.68 13.67 -12.63
CA CYS A 152 -4.50 13.86 -13.47
C CYS A 152 -4.18 12.58 -14.23
#